data_AF-A0ABD5ZRV5-F1
#
_entry.id   AF-A0ABD5ZRV5-F1
#
_cell.length_a   1.000
_cell.length_b   1.000
_cell.length_c   1.000
_cell.angle_alpha   90.00
_cell.angle_beta   90.00
_cell.angle_gamma   90.00
#
_symmetry.space_group_name_H-M   'P 1'
#
loop_
_entity.id
_entity.type
_entity.pdbx_description
1 polymer ?
#
loop_
_entity_poly.entity_id
_entity_poly.type
_entity_poly.pdbx_seq_one_letter_code
_entity_poly.pdbx_strand_id
1 'polypeptide(L)' 'MDSRIRLIVASLVAASVAYLFAVIAFTGTLDLVAAGVFLGLFVVVLLGFERFIQWAERFETSETPTAQP' A
#
# COMPACT_ATOMS: atom_id res chain seq x y z
N MET A 1 -4.69 -19.51 1.89
CA MET A 1 -4.62 -18.04 2.06
C MET A 1 -3.83 -17.49 0.89
N ASP A 2 -4.41 -16.58 0.11
CA ASP A 2 -3.76 -15.98 -1.06
C ASP A 2 -2.50 -15.18 -0.69
N SER A 3 -1.39 -15.42 -1.39
CA SER A 3 -0.11 -14.72 -1.17
C SER A 3 -0.25 -13.18 -1.25
N ARG A 4 -1.19 -12.69 -2.06
CA ARG A 4 -1.52 -11.26 -2.18
C ARG A 4 -2.05 -10.67 -0.88
N ILE A 5 -3.01 -11.33 -0.23
CA ILE A 5 -3.56 -10.89 1.06
C ILE A 5 -2.46 -10.88 2.13
N ARG A 6 -1.55 -11.87 2.08
CA ARG A 6 -0.42 -11.93 3.02
C ARG A 6 0.51 -10.72 2.90
N LEU A 7 0.83 -10.30 1.67
CA LEU A 7 1.67 -9.13 1.43
C LEU A 7 0.98 -7.83 1.85
N ILE A 8 -0.32 -7.71 1.58
CA ILE A 8 -1.13 -6.57 2.04
C ILE A 8 -1.09 -6.46 3.57
N VAL A 9 -1.38 -7.56 4.27
CA VAL A 9 -1.33 -7.58 5.74
C VAL A 9 0.08 -7.30 6.26
N ALA A 10 1.11 -7.89 5.65
CA ALA A 10 2.50 -7.62 6.03
C ALA A 10 2.87 -6.14 5.87
N SER A 11 2.48 -5.51 4.75
CA SER A 11 2.73 -4.08 4.51
C SER A 11 2.01 -3.19 5.53
N LEU A 12 0.77 -3.54 5.90
CA LEU A 12 -0.01 -2.81 6.89
C LEU A 12 0.63 -2.89 8.28
N VAL A 13 1.08 -4.08 8.69
CA VAL A 13 1.77 -4.29 9.95
C VAL A 13 3.09 -3.53 9.98
N ALA A 14 3.91 -3.65 8.93
CA ALA A 14 5.19 -2.96 8.84
C ALA A 14 5.02 -1.43 8.91
N ALA A 15 4.08 -0.87 8.15
CA ALA A 15 3.80 0.56 8.16
C ALA A 15 3.27 1.05 9.51
N SER A 16 2.39 0.27 10.15
CA SER A 16 1.87 0.61 11.48
C SER A 16 2.98 0.66 12.54
N VAL A 17 3.86 -0.35 12.56
CA VAL A 17 4.99 -0.39 13.50
C VAL A 17 5.96 0.77 13.24
N ALA A 18 6.27 1.07 11.98
CA ALA A 18 7.12 2.18 11.61
C ALA A 18 6.54 3.53 12.07
N TYR A 19 5.23 3.74 11.88
CA TYR A 19 4.56 4.95 12.32
C TYR A 19 4.58 5.09 13.85
N LEU A 20 4.23 4.03 14.59
CA LEU A 20 4.26 4.06 16.05
C LEU A 20 5.66 4.38 16.56
N PHE A 21 6.69 3.76 15.97
CA PHE A 21 8.08 4.04 16.34
C PHE A 21 8.44 5.51 16.09
N ALA A 22 8.12 6.05 14.91
CA ALA A 22 8.40 7.45 14.58
C ALA A 22 7.68 8.42 15.53
N VAL A 23 6.37 8.22 15.75
CA VAL A 23 5.57 9.08 16.63
C VAL A 23 6.11 9.07 18.06
N ILE A 24 6.41 7.89 18.60
CA ILE A 24 6.96 7.77 19.96
C ILE A 24 8.34 8.42 20.03
N ALA A 25 9.19 8.24 19.02
CA ALA A 25 10.54 8.80 19.00
C ALA A 25 10.55 10.34 18.96
N PHE A 26 9.65 10.96 18.18
CA PHE A 26 9.65 12.41 18.00
C PHE A 26 8.73 13.16 18.98
N THR A 27 7.64 12.53 19.40
CA THR A 27 6.58 13.21 20.18
C THR A 27 6.51 12.71 21.62
N GLY A 28 7.05 11.52 21.92
CA GLY A 28 6.96 10.90 23.24
C GLY A 28 5.53 10.53 23.69
N THR A 29 4.53 10.79 22.86
CA THR A 29 3.10 10.62 23.14
C THR A 29 2.43 9.95 21.94
N LEU A 30 1.39 9.16 22.19
CA LEU A 30 0.63 8.46 21.16
C LEU A 30 -0.76 9.08 21.05
N ASP A 31 -0.96 9.87 20.01
CA ASP A 31 -2.29 10.36 19.63
C ASP A 31 -2.99 9.31 18.74
N LEU A 32 -4.08 8.73 19.26
CA LEU A 32 -4.87 7.72 18.55
C LEU A 32 -5.60 8.29 17.33
N VAL A 33 -5.97 9.57 17.35
CA VAL A 33 -6.64 10.23 16.22
C VAL A 33 -5.65 10.34 15.06
N ALA A 34 -4.45 10.84 15.33
CA ALA A 34 -3.38 10.91 14.33
C ALA A 34 -3.01 9.52 13.79
N ALA A 35 -2.94 8.51 14.67
CA ALA A 35 -2.69 7.12 14.27
C ALA A 35 -3.79 6.57 13.35
N GLY A 36 -5.07 6.86 13.66
CA GLY A 36 -6.20 6.49 12.83
C GLY A 36 -6.16 7.17 11.45
N VAL A 37 -5.82 8.46 11.41
CA VAL A 37 -5.65 9.22 10.15
C VAL A 37 -4.50 8.64 9.32
N PHE A 38 -3.37 8.33 9.94
CA PHE A 38 -2.25 7.66 9.26
C PHE A 38 -2.68 6.33 8.66
N LEU A 39 -3.36 5.48 9.44
CA LEU A 39 -3.81 4.17 8.96
C LEU A 39 -4.79 4.31 7.79
N GLY A 40 -5.73 5.26 7.88
CA GLY A 40 -6.67 5.59 6.80
C GLY A 40 -5.95 6.05 5.53
N LEU A 41 -5.02 7.00 5.64
CA LEU A 41 -4.23 7.48 4.51
C LEU A 41 -3.37 6.37 3.90
N PHE A 42 -2.75 5.53 4.74
CA PHE A 42 -1.93 4.42 4.28
C PHE A 42 -2.77 3.43 3.45
N VAL A 43 -3.97 3.06 3.91
CA VAL A 43 -4.87 2.17 3.17
C VAL A 43 -5.30 2.81 1.84
N VAL A 44 -5.63 4.11 1.84
CA VAL A 44 -5.98 4.83 0.61
C VAL A 44 -4.83 4.79 -0.41
N VAL A 45 -3.59 5.03 0.04
CA VAL A 45 -2.39 4.95 -0.80
C VAL A 45 -2.19 3.53 -1.31
N LEU A 46 -2.35 2.51 -0.45
CA LEU A 46 -2.20 1.11 -0.83
C LEU A 46 -3.17 0.72 -1.96
N LEU A 47 -4.45 1.08 -1.82
CA LEU A 47 -5.47 0.85 -2.85
C LEU A 47 -5.18 1.64 -4.13
N GLY A 48 -4.69 2.88 -3.99
CA GLY A 48 -4.26 3.70 -5.11
C GLY A 48 -3.13 3.04 -5.90
N PHE A 49 -2.13 2.49 -5.22
CA PHE A 49 -1.04 1.75 -5.84
C PHE A 49 -1.53 0.48 -6.55
N GLU A 50 -2.43 -0.29 -5.93
CA GLU A 50 -3.00 -1.47 -6.57
C GLU A 50 -3.73 -1.09 -7.88
N ARG A 51 -4.52 -0.03 -7.84
CA ARG A 51 -5.24 0.47 -9.01
C ARG A 51 -4.29 1.00 -10.09
N PHE A 52 -3.19 1.62 -9.68
CA PHE A 52 -2.15 2.13 -10.56
C PHE A 52 -1.40 0.99 -11.28
N ILE A 53 -1.00 -0.05 -10.55
CA ILE A 53 -0.36 -1.25 -11.14
C ILE A 53 -1.29 -1.89 -12.17
N GLN A 54 -2.56 -2.12 -11.82
CA GLN A 54 -3.55 -2.67 -12.76
C GLN A 54 -3.76 -1.79 -14.00
N TRP A 55 -3.65 -0.47 -13.82
CA TRP A 55 -3.70 0.46 -14.96
C TRP A 55 -2.47 0.29 -15.83
N ALA A 56 -1.26 0.24 -15.26
CA ALA A 56 0.00 0.05 -15.99
C ALA A 56 0.04 -1.27 -16.78
N GLU A 57 -0.35 -2.39 -16.17
CA GLU A 57 -0.41 -3.72 -16.81
C GLU A 57 -1.31 -3.74 -18.07
N ARG A 58 -2.36 -2.90 -18.12
CA ARG A 58 -3.22 -2.78 -19.32
C ARG A 58 -2.49 -2.16 -20.51
N PHE A 59 -1.56 -1.24 -20.30
CA PHE A 59 -0.81 -0.61 -21.38
C PHE A 59 0.22 -1.56 -21.98
N GLU A 60 0.89 -2.36 -21.15
CA GLU A 60 1.84 -3.38 -21.58
C GLU A 60 1.18 -4.43 -22.49
N THR A 61 -0.07 -4.83 -22.18
CA THR A 61 -0.82 -5.80 -22.99
C THR A 61 -1.25 -5.22 -24.34
N SER A 62 -1.56 -3.92 -24.41
CA SER A 62 -1.97 -3.25 -25.66
C SER A 62 -0.82 -3.03 -26.65
N GLU A 63 0.43 -3.17 -26.22
CA GLU A 63 1.63 -2.98 -27.04
C GLU A 63 2.12 -4.29 -27.70
N THR A 64 1.32 -5.36 -27.67
CA THR A 64 1.57 -6.55 -28.51
C THR A 64 0.67 -6.54 -29.77
N PRO A 65 0.99 -5.76 -30.83
CA PRO A 65 0.46 -6.02 -32.16
C PRO A 65 0.91 -7.40 -32.63
N THR A 66 -0.04 -8.33 -32.68
CA THR A 66 -0.11 -9.47 -33.61
C THR A 66 1.15 -9.70 -34.46
N ALA A 67 2.14 -10.40 -33.92
CA ALA A 67 3.09 -11.14 -34.73
C ALA A 67 2.49 -12.53 -35.00
N GLN A 68 1.66 -12.62 -36.02
CA GLN A 68 1.33 -13.88 -36.68
C GLN A 68 0.88 -13.57 -38.12
N PRO A 69 1.19 -14.38 -39.15
CA PRO A 69 1.78 -15.73 -39.14
C PRO A 69 3.27 -15.83 -39.45
#